data_AF-A0AAV1YW51-F1
#
_entry.id   AF-A0AAV1YW51-F1
#
_cell.length_a   1.000
_cell.length_b   1.000
_cell.length_c   1.000
_cell.angle_alpha   90.00
_cell.angle_beta   90.00
_cell.angle_gamma   90.00
#
_symmetry.space_group_name_H-M   'P 1'
#
loop_
_entity.id
_entity.type
_entity.pdbx_description
1 polymer ?
#
loop_
_entity_poly.entity_id
_entity_poly.type
_entity_poly.pdbx_seq_one_letter_code
_entity_poly.pdbx_strand_id
1 'polypeptide(L)'
;MDKTDDYLWMKLCQLRPEEETGNSSQDVLTFSKLQSQLLEEYGETHFNAYQQPYLYFEVLFLTAQFEAAVEFLFRIESLRCHAVHVAIVLYELNLLAISMSCNAPLLSKATADQPPMRRLNLSRLLMMYTKKFEATDPREALQYFYVLRDLKSSRGINLFMACVSELVLETKEYEMLLGKIEPDGCRKPGAVDKFLSDTQTIIEIVATDSENKGLYEDAIKLYDLAKKHDKVIEILNKLLSQVVPQMNVIGSNRQRLENVALNIAERYRMQGHTANPETTATFFLLLDLMQFFNYYHNNQYVDALDTIKGLKLLPFDNQEVEQKVSVFSSYSEEVRRNFPDVLLATMNILYAEYKKAKQTVNITQDLRYKNENINQEKHISYLRSQASALITFAGMIPYRMPGDTNARLVQLEVLMI
;
A
#
# COMPACT_ATOMS: atom_id res chain seq x y z
N MET A 1 45.19 -19.91 32.10
CA MET A 1 45.36 -21.07 31.19
C MET A 1 44.58 -22.16 31.87
N ASP A 2 43.33 -22.21 31.49
CA ASP A 2 42.24 -22.50 32.40
C ASP A 2 41.80 -23.95 32.23
N LYS A 3 41.41 -24.59 33.35
CA LYS A 3 41.05 -26.02 33.43
C LYS A 3 40.06 -26.50 32.35
N THR A 4 39.28 -25.57 31.79
CA THR A 4 38.29 -25.82 30.74
C THR A 4 38.93 -26.01 29.37
N ASP A 5 39.98 -25.26 29.03
CA ASP A 5 40.66 -25.34 27.73
C ASP A 5 41.44 -26.66 27.64
N ASP A 6 42.14 -27.02 28.71
CA ASP A 6 42.84 -28.30 28.82
C ASP A 6 41.86 -29.47 28.74
N TYR A 7 40.69 -29.34 29.37
CA TYR A 7 39.62 -30.34 29.30
C TYR A 7 39.09 -30.50 27.87
N LEU A 8 38.77 -29.39 27.19
CA LEU A 8 38.29 -29.40 25.82
C LEU A 8 39.33 -29.99 24.87
N TRP A 9 40.58 -29.56 24.99
CA TRP A 9 41.68 -30.08 24.18
C TRP A 9 41.83 -31.59 24.36
N MET A 10 41.86 -32.09 25.60
CA MET A 10 41.93 -33.53 25.89
C MET A 10 40.75 -34.30 25.30
N LYS A 11 39.53 -33.75 25.38
CA LYS A 11 38.33 -34.40 24.82
C LYS A 11 38.31 -34.41 23.31
N LEU A 12 38.76 -33.33 22.66
CA LEU A 12 38.89 -33.24 21.20
C LEU A 12 39.96 -34.21 20.67
N CYS A 13 41.09 -34.37 21.38
CA CYS A 13 42.11 -35.34 21.03
C CYS A 13 41.67 -36.80 21.17
N GLN A 14 40.63 -37.08 21.97
CA GLN A 14 40.09 -38.43 22.21
C GLN A 14 39.02 -38.85 21.20
N LEU A 15 38.62 -37.95 20.28
CA LEU A 15 37.56 -38.21 19.31
C LEU A 15 37.98 -39.28 18.31
N ARG A 16 37.05 -40.19 18.00
CA ARG A 16 37.19 -41.16 16.90
C ARG A 16 36.07 -40.99 15.86
N PRO A 17 36.34 -41.23 14.56
CA PRO A 17 35.32 -41.16 13.52
C PRO A 17 34.20 -42.16 13.75
N GLU A 18 32.96 -41.79 13.42
CA GLU A 18 31.81 -42.68 13.56
C GLU A 18 31.90 -43.93 12.66
N GLU A 19 32.60 -43.85 11.52
CA GLU A 19 32.77 -44.96 10.56
C GLU A 19 33.65 -46.11 11.08
N GLU A 20 34.50 -45.87 12.09
CA GLU A 20 35.39 -46.90 12.67
C GLU A 20 34.71 -47.69 13.80
N THR A 21 33.45 -47.37 14.15
CA THR A 21 32.72 -47.97 15.27
C THR A 21 32.00 -49.27 14.90
N GLY A 22 32.72 -50.21 14.28
CA GLY A 22 32.20 -51.55 14.04
C GLY A 22 31.90 -52.29 15.36
N ASN A 23 30.61 -52.52 15.64
CA ASN A 23 29.98 -53.44 16.63
C ASN A 23 30.57 -53.62 18.05
N SER A 24 31.60 -52.87 18.44
CA SER A 24 32.25 -53.02 19.73
C SER A 24 32.88 -51.72 20.15
N SER A 25 32.15 -50.89 20.91
CA SER A 25 32.54 -50.35 22.22
C SER A 25 31.58 -49.25 22.67
N GLN A 26 30.90 -49.46 23.79
CA GLN A 26 30.07 -48.44 24.46
C GLN A 26 30.89 -47.22 24.93
N ASP A 27 32.23 -47.35 24.99
CA ASP A 27 33.18 -46.34 25.48
C ASP A 27 33.81 -45.41 24.42
N VAL A 28 33.38 -45.47 23.14
CA VAL A 28 33.91 -44.54 22.13
C VAL A 28 33.24 -43.17 22.25
N LEU A 29 34.06 -42.15 22.48
CA LEU A 29 33.68 -40.74 22.44
C LEU A 29 33.61 -40.29 20.97
N THR A 30 32.39 -40.20 20.43
CA THR A 30 32.14 -39.57 19.13
C THR A 30 31.91 -38.07 19.31
N PHE A 31 32.01 -37.31 18.22
CA PHE A 31 31.80 -35.87 18.26
C PHE A 31 30.37 -35.51 18.69
N SER A 32 29.36 -36.22 18.17
CA SER A 32 27.95 -36.03 18.57
C SER A 32 27.73 -36.30 20.07
N LYS A 33 28.38 -37.33 20.63
CA LYS A 33 28.33 -37.62 22.09
C LYS A 33 28.96 -36.49 22.90
N LEU A 34 30.16 -36.03 22.52
CA LEU A 34 30.81 -34.90 23.20
C LEU A 34 29.92 -33.65 23.14
N GLN A 35 29.31 -33.37 21.99
CA GLN A 35 28.43 -32.23 21.83
C GLN A 35 27.19 -32.33 22.73
N SER A 36 26.57 -33.50 22.80
CA SER A 36 25.40 -33.76 23.66
C SER A 36 25.74 -33.63 25.14
N GLN A 37 26.92 -34.12 25.56
CA GLN A 37 27.42 -33.96 26.93
C GLN A 37 27.58 -32.50 27.32
N LEU A 38 28.20 -31.68 26.45
CA LEU A 38 28.43 -30.27 26.74
C LEU A 38 27.13 -29.44 26.74
N LEU A 39 26.21 -29.74 25.82
CA LEU A 39 24.97 -28.97 25.66
C LEU A 39 23.85 -29.39 26.63
N GLU A 40 23.62 -30.69 26.77
CA GLU A 40 22.44 -31.24 27.45
C GLU A 40 22.77 -31.76 28.85
N GLU A 41 23.95 -32.36 29.08
CA GLU A 41 24.32 -32.93 30.39
C GLU A 41 25.00 -31.92 31.33
N TYR A 42 26.00 -31.18 30.85
CA TYR A 42 26.63 -30.11 31.62
C TYR A 42 25.79 -28.84 31.58
N GLY A 43 25.40 -28.40 30.38
CA GLY A 43 24.50 -27.28 30.16
C GLY A 43 24.98 -25.95 30.76
N GLU A 44 24.06 -24.98 30.81
CA GLU A 44 24.36 -23.60 31.23
C GLU A 44 24.73 -23.47 32.73
N THR A 45 24.26 -24.39 33.57
CA THR A 45 24.45 -24.35 35.03
C THR A 45 25.85 -24.79 35.44
N HIS A 46 26.41 -25.82 34.79
CA HIS A 46 27.76 -26.31 35.08
C HIS A 46 28.83 -25.26 34.75
N PHE A 47 28.63 -24.49 33.68
CA PHE A 47 29.57 -23.46 33.23
C PHE A 47 29.29 -22.07 33.82
N ASN A 48 28.31 -21.91 34.72
CA ASN A 48 27.87 -20.60 35.21
C ASN A 48 27.67 -19.59 34.07
N ALA A 49 26.98 -20.02 33.01
CA ALA A 49 27.00 -19.35 31.71
C ALA A 49 26.63 -17.85 31.77
N TYR A 50 25.70 -17.45 32.64
CA TYR A 50 25.33 -16.04 32.81
C TYR A 50 26.41 -15.18 33.49
N GLN A 51 27.27 -15.77 34.31
CA GLN A 51 28.39 -15.08 34.95
C GLN A 51 29.65 -15.09 34.06
N GLN A 52 29.83 -16.14 33.26
CA GLN A 52 30.96 -16.30 32.33
C GLN A 52 30.48 -16.59 30.91
N PRO A 53 29.82 -15.62 30.24
CA PRO A 53 29.19 -15.85 28.94
C PRO A 53 30.18 -16.13 27.82
N TYR A 54 31.38 -15.55 27.89
CA TYR A 54 32.44 -15.79 26.90
C TYR A 54 32.97 -17.22 26.97
N LEU A 55 33.15 -17.77 28.19
CA LEU A 55 33.65 -19.13 28.38
C LEU A 55 32.65 -20.17 27.84
N TYR A 56 31.36 -20.01 28.17
CA TYR A 56 30.34 -20.93 27.66
C TYR A 56 30.17 -20.81 26.14
N PHE A 57 30.23 -19.59 25.59
CA PHE A 57 30.26 -19.39 24.15
C PHE A 57 31.47 -20.08 23.50
N GLU A 58 32.67 -19.93 24.06
CA GLU A 58 33.90 -20.55 23.54
C GLU A 58 33.81 -22.07 23.55
N VAL A 59 33.29 -22.68 24.62
CA VAL A 59 33.03 -24.13 24.71
C VAL A 59 32.11 -24.60 23.57
N LEU A 60 30.98 -23.90 23.36
CA LEU A 60 30.03 -24.27 22.30
C LEU A 60 30.61 -24.02 20.89
N PHE A 61 31.35 -22.93 20.71
CA PHE A 61 31.92 -22.53 19.43
C PHE A 61 33.05 -23.47 19.00
N LEU A 62 33.96 -23.83 19.92
CA LEU A 62 35.06 -24.77 19.67
C LEU A 62 34.55 -26.21 19.43
N THR A 63 33.38 -26.54 19.96
CA THR A 63 32.72 -27.84 19.69
C THR A 63 31.74 -27.79 18.52
N ALA A 64 31.82 -26.76 17.68
CA ALA A 64 31.02 -26.56 16.46
C ALA A 64 29.50 -26.59 16.68
N GLN A 65 29.03 -26.20 17.86
CA GLN A 65 27.60 -26.06 18.17
C GLN A 65 27.13 -24.63 17.91
N PHE A 66 27.33 -24.17 16.68
CA PHE A 66 27.20 -22.76 16.30
C PHE A 66 25.81 -22.18 16.60
N GLU A 67 24.75 -22.93 16.32
CA GLU A 67 23.37 -22.48 16.50
C GLU A 67 23.03 -22.24 17.97
N ALA A 68 23.46 -23.16 18.85
CA ALA A 68 23.29 -23.02 20.29
C ALA A 68 24.16 -21.89 20.85
N ALA A 69 25.40 -21.75 20.37
CA ALA A 69 26.32 -20.68 20.78
C ALA A 69 25.75 -19.29 20.46
N VAL A 70 25.24 -19.10 19.24
CA VAL A 70 24.62 -17.85 18.80
C VAL A 70 23.34 -17.57 19.59
N GLU A 71 22.49 -18.58 19.78
CA GLU A 71 21.24 -18.39 20.52
C GLU A 71 21.49 -17.99 21.97
N PHE A 72 22.46 -18.64 22.64
CA PHE A 72 22.87 -18.28 24.00
C PHE A 72 23.36 -16.82 24.08
N LEU A 73 24.28 -16.41 23.19
CA LEU A 73 24.76 -15.03 23.16
C LEU A 73 23.64 -14.01 22.92
N PHE A 74 22.64 -14.37 22.09
CA PHE A 74 21.52 -13.48 21.79
C PHE A 74 20.58 -13.25 22.98
N ARG A 75 20.52 -14.18 23.95
CA ARG A 75 19.75 -13.97 25.18
C ARG A 75 20.30 -12.80 26.01
N ILE A 76 21.61 -12.60 25.99
CA ILE A 76 22.31 -11.56 26.76
C ILE A 76 22.26 -10.23 26.01
N GLU A 77 21.58 -9.24 26.57
CA GLU A 77 21.30 -7.98 25.88
C GLU A 77 22.54 -7.23 25.40
N SER A 78 23.61 -7.18 26.20
CA SER A 78 24.87 -6.51 25.84
C SER A 78 25.62 -7.22 24.70
N LEU A 79 25.35 -8.51 24.45
CA LEU A 79 26.06 -9.33 23.47
C LEU A 79 25.24 -9.62 22.21
N ARG A 80 23.99 -9.12 22.12
CA ARG A 80 23.13 -9.34 20.95
C ARG A 80 23.75 -8.90 19.63
N CYS A 81 24.45 -7.76 19.61
CA CYS A 81 25.14 -7.32 18.40
C CYS A 81 26.18 -8.36 17.96
N HIS A 82 27.02 -8.84 18.88
CA HIS A 82 28.01 -9.88 18.60
C HIS A 82 27.35 -11.16 18.09
N ALA A 83 26.28 -11.62 18.75
CA ALA A 83 25.53 -12.81 18.34
C ALA A 83 25.04 -12.72 16.89
N VAL A 84 24.47 -11.58 16.51
CA VAL A 84 23.95 -11.34 15.16
C VAL A 84 25.07 -11.30 14.12
N HIS A 85 26.15 -10.56 14.39
CA HIS A 85 27.27 -10.47 13.44
C HIS A 85 28.01 -11.80 13.27
N VAL A 86 28.19 -12.55 14.36
CA VAL A 86 28.76 -13.90 14.30
C VAL A 86 27.84 -14.82 13.49
N ALA A 87 26.52 -14.75 13.68
CA ALA A 87 25.55 -15.53 12.90
C ALA A 87 25.62 -15.20 11.40
N ILE A 88 25.77 -13.92 11.04
CA ILE A 88 25.91 -13.49 9.64
C ILE A 88 27.19 -14.07 9.02
N VAL A 89 28.32 -14.00 9.74
CA VAL A 89 29.59 -14.57 9.25
C VAL A 89 29.48 -16.08 9.06
N LEU A 90 28.91 -16.80 10.02
CA LEU A 90 28.71 -18.25 9.92
C LEU A 90 27.75 -18.63 8.79
N TYR A 91 26.74 -17.80 8.53
CA TYR A 91 25.82 -17.97 7.41
C TYR A 91 26.53 -17.80 6.07
N GLU A 92 27.31 -16.73 5.88
CA GLU A 92 28.07 -16.51 4.63
C GLU A 92 29.14 -17.59 4.40
N LEU A 93 29.67 -18.21 5.46
CA LEU A 93 30.58 -19.35 5.38
C LEU A 93 29.86 -20.71 5.17
N ASN A 94 28.53 -20.73 5.09
CA ASN A 94 27.71 -21.95 5.01
C ASN A 94 27.91 -22.94 6.17
N LEU A 95 28.26 -22.43 7.36
CA LEU A 95 28.50 -23.25 8.56
C LEU A 95 27.27 -23.34 9.48
N LEU A 96 26.21 -22.59 9.17
CA LEU A 96 25.01 -22.49 10.00
C LEU A 96 23.86 -23.33 9.44
N ALA A 97 23.29 -24.22 10.26
CA ALA A 97 22.07 -24.94 9.92
C ALA A 97 20.84 -24.06 10.17
N ILE A 98 20.09 -23.76 9.09
CA ILE A 98 18.98 -22.80 9.13
C ILE A 98 17.63 -23.50 9.22
N SER A 99 16.73 -22.95 10.02
CA SER A 99 15.31 -23.33 9.99
C SER A 99 14.62 -22.73 8.77
N MET A 100 13.98 -23.58 7.96
CA MET A 100 13.19 -23.15 6.80
C MET A 100 11.82 -22.57 7.18
N SER A 101 11.39 -22.75 8.44
CA SER A 101 10.11 -22.22 8.94
C SER A 101 10.34 -20.89 9.65
N CYS A 102 9.76 -19.81 9.10
CA CYS A 102 9.76 -18.48 9.72
C CYS A 102 9.06 -18.47 11.09
N ASN A 103 8.09 -19.38 11.30
CA ASN A 103 7.32 -19.48 12.54
C ASN A 103 8.03 -20.29 13.64
N ALA A 104 9.16 -20.93 13.32
CA ALA A 104 9.92 -21.69 14.30
C ALA A 104 10.50 -20.79 15.41
N PRO A 105 10.71 -21.34 16.62
CA PRO A 105 11.51 -20.66 17.65
C PRO A 105 12.93 -20.36 17.15
N LEU A 106 13.66 -19.52 17.87
CA LEU A 106 15.02 -19.10 17.50
C LEU A 106 15.96 -20.30 17.31
N LEU A 107 15.84 -21.31 18.18
CA LEU A 107 16.53 -22.59 18.09
C LEU A 107 15.49 -23.71 17.99
N SER A 108 15.63 -24.58 16.99
CA SER A 108 14.71 -25.70 16.75
C SER A 108 15.47 -27.01 16.52
N LYS A 109 14.84 -28.15 16.83
CA LYS A 109 15.29 -29.47 16.37
C LYS A 109 14.38 -29.90 15.22
N ALA A 110 14.91 -30.24 14.04
CA ALA A 110 14.08 -30.87 13.01
C ALA A 110 13.93 -32.37 13.33
N THR A 111 12.79 -32.96 13.00
CA THR A 111 12.51 -34.39 13.25
C THR A 111 13.42 -35.34 12.46
N ALA A 112 14.06 -34.85 11.40
CA ALA A 112 15.02 -35.60 10.59
C ALA A 112 16.47 -35.44 11.05
N ASP A 113 16.76 -34.51 11.98
CA ASP A 113 18.12 -34.23 12.43
C ASP A 113 18.53 -35.22 13.53
N GLN A 114 19.75 -35.77 13.44
CA GLN A 114 20.32 -36.60 14.50
C GLN A 114 20.75 -35.72 15.68
N PRO A 115 20.54 -36.14 16.94
CA PRO A 115 21.00 -35.39 18.10
C PRO A 115 22.53 -35.25 18.07
N PRO A 116 23.10 -34.09 18.49
CA PRO A 116 22.45 -32.93 19.11
C PRO A 116 22.16 -31.78 18.14
N MET A 117 22.11 -32.04 16.82
CA MET A 117 21.98 -31.01 15.78
C MET A 117 20.78 -30.09 16.03
N ARG A 118 21.04 -28.78 15.94
CA ARG A 118 20.06 -27.72 16.10
C ARG A 118 20.03 -26.86 14.84
N ARG A 119 18.91 -26.19 14.61
CA ARG A 119 18.74 -25.23 13.52
C ARG A 119 18.39 -23.87 14.06
N LEU A 120 19.10 -22.84 13.61
CA LEU A 120 18.86 -21.45 13.96
C LEU A 120 17.86 -20.83 12.98
N ASN A 121 16.88 -20.09 13.51
CA ASN A 121 16.00 -19.26 12.68
C ASN A 121 16.67 -17.89 12.45
N LEU A 122 17.47 -17.80 11.39
CA LEU A 122 18.19 -16.57 11.02
C LEU A 122 17.24 -15.40 10.73
N SER A 123 16.11 -15.64 10.06
CA SER A 123 15.12 -14.59 9.77
C SER A 123 14.58 -13.95 11.06
N ARG A 124 14.22 -14.78 12.04
CA ARG A 124 13.73 -14.31 13.34
C ARG A 124 14.81 -13.58 14.13
N LEU A 125 16.05 -14.07 14.10
CA LEU A 125 17.19 -13.42 14.76
C LEU A 125 17.36 -11.97 14.26
N LEU A 126 17.39 -11.80 12.92
CA LEU A 126 17.56 -10.50 12.29
C LEU A 126 16.37 -9.59 12.57
N MET A 127 15.13 -10.07 12.39
CA MET A 127 13.93 -9.27 12.69
C MET A 127 13.88 -8.81 14.15
N MET A 128 14.21 -9.68 15.11
CA MET A 128 14.24 -9.30 16.53
C MET A 128 15.33 -8.26 16.84
N TYR A 129 16.44 -8.29 16.10
CA TYR A 129 17.52 -7.33 16.26
C TYR A 129 17.18 -5.98 15.62
N THR A 130 16.70 -5.97 14.37
CA THR A 130 16.34 -4.75 13.64
C THR A 130 15.17 -4.02 14.28
N LYS A 131 14.25 -4.73 14.94
CA LYS A 131 13.11 -4.13 15.65
C LYS A 131 13.46 -3.04 16.66
N LYS A 132 14.69 -3.02 17.17
CA LYS A 132 15.17 -1.97 18.09
C LYS A 132 15.40 -0.61 17.41
N PHE A 133 15.71 -0.60 16.11
CA PHE A 133 16.12 0.60 15.38
C PHE A 133 15.47 0.74 14.01
N GLU A 134 14.58 -0.17 13.58
CA GLU A 134 13.94 -0.08 12.27
C GLU A 134 13.08 1.19 12.09
N ALA A 135 12.54 1.71 13.20
CA ALA A 135 11.81 2.98 13.23
C ALA A 135 12.72 4.22 13.17
N THR A 136 13.96 4.14 13.68
CA THR A 136 14.90 5.27 13.70
C THR A 136 15.80 5.28 12.47
N ASP A 137 16.31 4.10 12.10
CA ASP A 137 17.31 3.89 11.05
C ASP A 137 16.88 2.78 10.07
N PRO A 138 15.82 3.01 9.28
CA PRO A 138 15.31 2.02 8.33
C PRO A 138 16.32 1.61 7.24
N ARG A 139 17.30 2.47 6.93
CA ARG A 139 18.38 2.15 5.98
C ARG A 139 19.35 1.10 6.51
N GLU A 140 19.62 1.12 7.81
CA GLU A 140 20.47 0.12 8.44
C GLU A 140 19.72 -1.20 8.55
N ALA A 141 18.42 -1.18 8.92
CA ALA A 141 17.60 -2.38 8.98
C ALA A 141 17.54 -3.12 7.63
N LEU A 142 17.46 -2.35 6.53
CA LEU A 142 17.50 -2.89 5.18
C LEU A 142 18.79 -3.67 4.87
N GLN A 143 19.95 -3.20 5.36
CA GLN A 143 21.24 -3.89 5.16
C GLN A 143 21.24 -5.26 5.84
N TYR A 144 20.64 -5.38 7.03
CA TYR A 144 20.50 -6.66 7.70
C TYR A 144 19.55 -7.59 6.94
N PHE A 145 18.43 -7.09 6.43
CA PHE A 145 17.50 -7.92 5.66
C PHE A 145 18.11 -8.44 4.35
N TYR A 146 19.07 -7.74 3.75
CA TYR A 146 19.75 -8.20 2.54
C TYR A 146 20.46 -9.57 2.71
N VAL A 147 20.84 -9.94 3.93
CA VAL A 147 21.41 -11.27 4.23
C VAL A 147 20.40 -12.38 3.92
N LEU A 148 19.09 -12.09 3.98
CA LEU A 148 18.00 -13.04 3.73
C LEU A 148 17.64 -13.20 2.24
N ARG A 149 18.39 -12.58 1.31
CA ARG A 149 18.08 -12.53 -0.14
C ARG A 149 17.92 -13.91 -0.80
N ASP A 150 18.66 -14.91 -0.33
CA ASP A 150 18.67 -16.25 -0.92
C ASP A 150 17.68 -17.21 -0.24
N LEU A 151 17.06 -16.76 0.87
CA LEU A 151 16.15 -17.57 1.66
C LEU A 151 14.71 -17.38 1.20
N LYS A 152 14.02 -18.52 1.01
CA LYS A 152 12.60 -18.55 0.67
C LYS A 152 11.81 -19.14 1.83
N SER A 153 10.65 -18.55 2.09
CA SER A 153 9.65 -19.12 3.00
C SER A 153 9.16 -20.48 2.46
N SER A 154 8.51 -21.27 3.31
CA SER A 154 7.80 -22.50 2.91
C SER A 154 6.78 -22.29 1.79
N ARG A 155 6.32 -21.05 1.59
CA ARG A 155 5.42 -20.61 0.50
C ARG A 155 6.14 -20.18 -0.78
N GLY A 156 7.47 -20.30 -0.85
CA GLY A 156 8.29 -19.87 -1.98
C GLY A 156 8.55 -18.36 -2.07
N ILE A 157 7.96 -17.56 -1.17
CA ILE A 157 8.17 -16.11 -1.10
C ILE A 157 9.58 -15.84 -0.58
N ASN A 158 10.31 -14.97 -1.29
CA ASN A 158 11.63 -14.53 -0.85
C ASN A 158 11.51 -13.71 0.44
N LEU A 159 12.24 -14.12 1.49
CA LEU A 159 12.15 -13.53 2.82
C LEU A 159 12.63 -12.08 2.85
N PHE A 160 13.61 -11.72 2.02
CA PHE A 160 14.02 -10.32 1.87
C PHE A 160 12.85 -9.44 1.44
N MET A 161 12.08 -9.86 0.42
CA MET A 161 10.95 -9.07 -0.09
C MET A 161 9.86 -8.91 0.98
N ALA A 162 9.59 -9.96 1.76
CA ALA A 162 8.61 -9.93 2.83
C ALA A 162 9.03 -8.98 3.96
N CYS A 163 10.30 -9.04 4.40
CA CYS A 163 10.83 -8.15 5.43
C CYS A 163 10.88 -6.69 4.95
N VAL A 164 11.23 -6.44 3.69
CA VAL A 164 11.20 -5.09 3.10
C VAL A 164 9.77 -4.55 3.04
N SER A 165 8.79 -5.37 2.65
CA SER A 165 7.38 -4.96 2.66
C SER A 165 6.91 -4.57 4.07
N GLU A 166 7.22 -5.38 5.08
CA GLU A 166 6.90 -5.08 6.47
C GLU A 166 7.57 -3.79 6.96
N LEU A 167 8.88 -3.63 6.71
CA LEU A 167 9.66 -2.45 7.06
C LEU A 167 9.07 -1.17 6.46
N VAL A 168 8.75 -1.20 5.17
CA VAL A 168 8.19 -0.03 4.46
C VAL A 168 6.82 0.33 5.03
N LEU A 169 5.99 -0.66 5.33
CA LEU A 169 4.64 -0.44 5.85
C LEU A 169 4.64 0.07 7.31
N GLU A 170 5.58 -0.38 8.13
CA GLU A 170 5.70 0.07 9.52
C GLU A 170 6.30 1.47 9.62
N THR A 171 7.34 1.76 8.84
CA THR A 171 8.06 3.04 8.88
C THR A 171 7.33 4.14 8.12
N LYS A 172 6.55 3.77 7.10
CA LYS A 172 5.92 4.69 6.12
C LYS A 172 6.92 5.58 5.37
N GLU A 173 8.20 5.22 5.38
CA GLU A 173 9.29 5.93 4.71
C GLU A 173 9.44 5.44 3.25
N TYR A 174 8.33 5.44 2.49
CA TYR A 174 8.25 4.91 1.12
C TYR A 174 9.23 5.61 0.17
N GLU A 175 9.31 6.95 0.22
CA GLU A 175 10.17 7.73 -0.66
C GLU A 175 11.66 7.43 -0.44
N MET A 176 12.04 7.20 0.83
CA MET A 176 13.42 6.94 1.18
C MET A 176 13.84 5.51 0.83
N LEU A 177 12.96 4.52 1.07
CA LEU A 177 13.26 3.12 0.88
C LEU A 177 13.10 2.67 -0.57
N LEU A 178 11.98 3.01 -1.20
CA LEU A 178 11.62 2.57 -2.55
C LEU A 178 11.90 3.64 -3.61
N GLY A 179 12.08 4.90 -3.22
CA GLY A 179 12.32 5.99 -4.15
C GLY A 179 11.05 6.77 -4.48
N LYS A 180 11.20 7.77 -5.36
CA LYS A 180 10.14 8.72 -5.71
C LYS A 180 10.12 8.98 -7.21
N ILE A 181 8.93 9.23 -7.76
CA ILE A 181 8.80 9.78 -9.11
C ILE A 181 8.90 11.30 -9.03
N GLU A 182 9.90 11.86 -9.69
CA GLU A 182 10.08 13.30 -9.84
C GLU A 182 9.07 13.86 -10.87
N PRO A 183 8.81 15.17 -10.90
CA PRO A 183 7.85 15.79 -11.83
C PRO A 183 8.17 15.55 -13.31
N ASP A 184 9.43 15.26 -13.63
CA ASP A 184 9.91 14.88 -14.97
C ASP A 184 9.54 13.44 -15.36
N GLY A 185 8.89 12.68 -14.45
CA GLY A 185 8.56 11.26 -14.63
C GLY A 185 9.72 10.30 -14.39
N CYS A 186 10.91 10.82 -14.06
CA CYS A 186 12.04 9.99 -13.75
C CYS A 186 11.94 9.47 -12.31
N ARG A 187 12.29 8.20 -12.12
CA ARG A 187 12.35 7.60 -10.80
C ARG A 187 13.69 7.95 -10.15
N LYS A 188 13.63 8.68 -9.04
CA LYS A 188 14.74 8.83 -8.11
C LYS A 188 14.89 7.53 -7.30
N PRO A 189 16.08 6.88 -7.32
CA PRO A 189 16.29 5.62 -6.64
C PRO A 189 16.22 5.79 -5.10
N GLY A 190 15.65 4.79 -4.45
CA GLY A 190 15.62 4.64 -3.00
C GLY A 190 16.78 3.80 -2.46
N ALA A 191 16.72 3.46 -1.18
CA ALA A 191 17.72 2.63 -0.52
C ALA A 191 17.76 1.19 -1.07
N VAL A 192 16.62 0.64 -1.50
CA VAL A 192 16.49 -0.75 -2.01
C VAL A 192 17.20 -0.92 -3.35
N ASP A 193 17.30 0.13 -4.16
CA ASP A 193 17.99 0.11 -5.47
C ASP A 193 19.48 -0.21 -5.38
N LYS A 194 20.10 -0.03 -4.21
CA LYS A 194 21.50 -0.41 -3.99
C LYS A 194 21.72 -1.91 -3.96
N PHE A 195 20.68 -2.67 -3.61
CA PHE A 195 20.77 -4.10 -3.33
C PHE A 195 20.25 -4.98 -4.46
N LEU A 196 19.33 -4.45 -5.26
CA LEU A 196 18.67 -5.19 -6.34
C LEU A 196 18.70 -4.43 -7.65
N SER A 197 18.98 -5.16 -8.72
CA SER A 197 18.88 -4.65 -10.09
C SER A 197 17.44 -4.55 -10.57
N ASP A 198 16.55 -5.42 -10.09
CA ASP A 198 15.11 -5.36 -10.35
C ASP A 198 14.34 -5.04 -9.06
N THR A 199 14.04 -3.77 -8.86
CA THR A 199 13.22 -3.28 -7.75
C THR A 199 11.72 -3.32 -8.05
N GLN A 200 11.32 -3.53 -9.30
CA GLN A 200 9.91 -3.43 -9.70
C GLN A 200 9.08 -4.50 -8.99
N THR A 201 9.58 -5.73 -8.93
CA THR A 201 8.92 -6.85 -8.25
C THR A 201 8.64 -6.55 -6.76
N ILE A 202 9.58 -5.91 -6.05
CA ILE A 202 9.36 -5.50 -4.65
C ILE A 202 8.27 -4.45 -4.56
N ILE A 203 8.39 -3.38 -5.35
CA ILE A 203 7.48 -2.25 -5.28
C ILE A 203 6.04 -2.72 -5.54
N GLU A 204 5.86 -3.67 -6.45
CA GLU A 204 4.56 -4.30 -6.69
C GLU A 204 4.04 -5.09 -5.49
N ILE A 205 4.88 -5.89 -4.83
CA ILE A 205 4.49 -6.62 -3.61
C ILE A 205 4.08 -5.63 -2.51
N VAL A 206 4.88 -4.59 -2.26
CA VAL A 206 4.56 -3.56 -1.24
C VAL A 206 3.28 -2.80 -1.60
N ALA A 207 3.05 -2.51 -2.88
CA ALA A 207 1.82 -1.86 -3.34
C ALA A 207 0.59 -2.74 -3.07
N THR A 208 0.67 -4.04 -3.39
CA THR A 208 -0.40 -5.01 -3.11
C THR A 208 -0.64 -5.18 -1.61
N ASP A 209 0.42 -5.26 -0.80
CA ASP A 209 0.29 -5.33 0.66
C ASP A 209 -0.31 -4.04 1.25
N SER A 210 0.01 -2.87 0.68
CA SER A 210 -0.60 -1.58 1.05
C SER A 210 -2.09 -1.54 0.72
N GLU A 211 -2.47 -2.03 -0.47
CA GLU A 211 -3.86 -2.14 -0.90
C GLU A 211 -4.66 -3.08 0.02
N ASN A 212 -4.08 -4.25 0.36
CA ASN A 212 -4.70 -5.22 1.28
C ASN A 212 -4.90 -4.66 2.70
N LYS A 213 -4.02 -3.74 3.14
CA LYS A 213 -4.16 -3.01 4.41
C LYS A 213 -5.14 -1.83 4.35
N GLY A 214 -5.67 -1.49 3.18
CA GLY A 214 -6.58 -0.36 2.97
C GLY A 214 -5.88 1.00 2.85
N LEU A 215 -4.56 1.04 2.68
CA LEU A 215 -3.76 2.26 2.51
C LEU A 215 -3.74 2.68 1.03
N TYR A 216 -4.90 3.04 0.48
CA TYR A 216 -5.06 3.25 -0.97
C TYR A 216 -4.24 4.40 -1.55
N GLU A 217 -4.05 5.50 -0.81
CA GLU A 217 -3.26 6.64 -1.30
C GLU A 217 -1.77 6.32 -1.43
N ASP A 218 -1.22 5.55 -0.49
CA ASP A 218 0.16 5.08 -0.55
C ASP A 218 0.29 4.02 -1.66
N ALA A 219 -0.69 3.12 -1.77
CA ALA A 219 -0.74 2.14 -2.86
C ALA A 219 -0.74 2.80 -4.25
N ILE A 220 -1.44 3.93 -4.44
CA ILE A 220 -1.39 4.70 -5.70
C ILE A 220 0.03 5.14 -6.03
N LYS A 221 0.74 5.74 -5.07
CA LYS A 221 2.14 6.19 -5.29
C LYS A 221 3.06 5.02 -5.60
N LEU A 222 2.87 3.88 -4.95
CA LEU A 222 3.68 2.68 -5.14
C LEU A 222 3.38 2.00 -6.48
N TYR A 223 2.11 1.91 -6.91
CA TYR A 223 1.77 1.39 -8.22
C TYR A 223 2.26 2.31 -9.36
N ASP A 224 2.25 3.62 -9.14
CA ASP A 224 2.85 4.59 -10.08
C ASP A 224 4.36 4.35 -10.19
N LEU A 225 5.04 4.16 -9.05
CA LEU A 225 6.46 3.82 -8.99
C LEU A 225 6.81 2.49 -9.70
N ALA A 226 5.90 1.51 -9.64
CA ALA A 226 6.01 0.24 -10.35
C ALA A 226 5.57 0.31 -11.84
N LYS A 227 5.20 1.49 -12.36
CA LYS A 227 4.67 1.67 -13.72
C LYS A 227 3.40 0.87 -14.03
N LYS A 228 2.63 0.49 -12.99
CA LYS A 228 1.34 -0.19 -13.14
C LYS A 228 0.20 0.82 -13.25
N HIS A 229 0.17 1.54 -14.36
CA HIS A 229 -0.79 2.65 -14.57
C HIS A 229 -2.26 2.19 -14.51
N ASP A 230 -2.57 0.96 -14.94
CA ASP A 230 -3.92 0.39 -14.85
C ASP A 230 -4.45 0.39 -13.42
N LYS A 231 -3.64 -0.09 -12.47
CA LYS A 231 -4.01 -0.20 -11.06
C LYS A 231 -4.10 1.16 -10.39
N VAL A 232 -3.22 2.09 -10.76
CA VAL A 232 -3.29 3.49 -10.31
C VAL A 232 -4.64 4.10 -10.67
N ILE A 233 -5.05 3.99 -11.94
CA ILE A 233 -6.30 4.56 -12.43
C ILE A 233 -7.51 3.85 -11.82
N GLU A 234 -7.47 2.52 -11.68
CA GLU A 234 -8.56 1.75 -11.03
C GLU A 234 -8.82 2.22 -9.59
N ILE A 235 -7.75 2.34 -8.78
CA ILE A 235 -7.87 2.76 -7.39
C ILE A 235 -8.28 4.23 -7.32
N LEU A 236 -7.72 5.11 -8.16
CA LEU A 236 -8.13 6.51 -8.24
C LEU A 236 -9.60 6.65 -8.61
N ASN A 237 -10.12 5.92 -9.59
CA ASN A 237 -11.52 5.97 -9.97
C ASN A 237 -12.44 5.58 -8.80
N LYS A 238 -12.07 4.54 -8.04
CA LYS A 238 -12.81 4.11 -6.85
C LYS A 238 -12.79 5.14 -5.72
N LEU A 239 -11.64 5.80 -5.49
CA LEU A 239 -11.52 6.85 -4.46
C LEU A 239 -12.21 8.13 -4.88
N LEU A 240 -11.96 8.62 -6.09
CA LEU A 240 -12.51 9.88 -6.61
C LEU A 240 -14.04 9.82 -6.62
N SER A 241 -14.61 8.71 -7.08
CA SER A 241 -16.06 8.55 -7.11
C SER A 241 -16.73 8.60 -5.73
N GLN A 242 -16.01 8.49 -4.61
CA GLN A 242 -16.59 8.64 -3.25
C GLN A 242 -16.58 10.10 -2.79
N VAL A 243 -15.71 10.92 -3.41
CA VAL A 243 -15.33 12.24 -2.91
C VAL A 243 -15.74 13.35 -3.87
N VAL A 244 -16.04 13.04 -5.14
CA VAL A 244 -16.47 13.98 -6.19
C VAL A 244 -17.58 14.95 -5.73
N PRO A 245 -18.69 14.50 -5.09
CA PRO A 245 -19.78 15.41 -4.70
C PRO A 245 -19.47 16.32 -3.51
N GLN A 246 -18.43 16.01 -2.73
CA GLN A 246 -18.12 16.68 -1.47
C GLN A 246 -17.62 18.11 -1.70
N MET A 247 -17.79 18.99 -0.70
CA MET A 247 -17.27 20.36 -0.77
C MET A 247 -15.74 20.38 -0.67
N ASN A 248 -15.10 21.24 -1.47
CA ASN A 248 -13.67 21.45 -1.41
C ASN A 248 -13.30 22.35 -0.22
N VAL A 249 -13.18 21.77 0.97
CA VAL A 249 -12.67 22.48 2.15
C VAL A 249 -11.16 22.36 2.19
N ILE A 250 -10.46 23.45 2.52
CA ILE A 250 -9.00 23.47 2.64
C ILE A 250 -8.56 22.42 3.68
N GLY A 251 -7.70 21.49 3.28
CA GLY A 251 -7.24 20.37 4.13
C GLY A 251 -8.17 19.15 4.14
N SER A 252 -9.23 19.14 3.35
CA SER A 252 -10.10 17.96 3.20
C SER A 252 -9.41 16.83 2.43
N ASN A 253 -9.86 15.60 2.69
CA ASN A 253 -9.45 14.42 1.92
C ASN A 253 -9.69 14.60 0.41
N ARG A 254 -10.73 15.37 0.04
CA ARG A 254 -11.01 15.77 -1.34
C ARG A 254 -9.87 16.53 -1.97
N GLN A 255 -9.40 17.61 -1.34
CA GLN A 255 -8.32 18.43 -1.89
C GLN A 255 -7.03 17.62 -2.05
N ARG A 256 -6.71 16.76 -1.08
CA ARG A 256 -5.54 15.89 -1.15
C ARG A 256 -5.63 14.93 -2.34
N LEU A 257 -6.79 14.28 -2.50
CA LEU A 257 -7.01 13.33 -3.60
C LEU A 257 -7.06 14.04 -4.96
N GLU A 258 -7.66 15.22 -5.04
CA GLU A 258 -7.68 16.09 -6.22
C GLU A 258 -6.26 16.43 -6.67
N ASN A 259 -5.41 16.89 -5.76
CA ASN A 259 -4.02 17.22 -6.07
C ASN A 259 -3.24 16.00 -6.56
N VAL A 260 -3.44 14.82 -5.94
CA VAL A 260 -2.80 13.57 -6.39
C VAL A 260 -3.28 13.19 -7.80
N ALA A 261 -4.59 13.27 -8.04
CA ALA A 261 -5.17 12.92 -9.33
C ALA A 261 -4.76 13.88 -10.44
N LEU A 262 -4.73 15.20 -10.20
CA LEU A 262 -4.26 16.20 -11.17
C LEU A 262 -2.78 16.00 -11.52
N ASN A 263 -1.92 15.78 -10.51
CA ASN A 263 -0.50 15.51 -10.74
C ASN A 263 -0.28 14.26 -11.62
N ILE A 264 -1.07 13.20 -11.39
CA ILE A 264 -1.00 11.96 -12.18
C ILE A 264 -1.56 12.20 -13.59
N ALA A 265 -2.68 12.93 -13.71
CA ALA A 265 -3.30 13.25 -14.99
C ALA A 265 -2.39 14.06 -15.91
N GLU A 266 -1.73 15.10 -15.37
CA GLU A 266 -0.77 15.92 -16.12
C GLU A 266 0.41 15.07 -16.61
N ARG A 267 0.98 14.22 -15.73
CA ARG A 267 2.07 13.32 -16.12
C ARG A 267 1.65 12.33 -17.20
N TYR A 268 0.50 11.67 -17.04
CA TYR A 268 0.02 10.66 -17.98
C TYR A 268 -0.38 11.26 -19.33
N ARG A 269 -0.74 12.54 -19.36
CA ARG A 269 -0.98 13.30 -20.60
C ARG A 269 0.32 13.68 -21.31
N MET A 270 1.36 14.03 -20.56
CA MET A 270 2.65 14.46 -21.12
C MET A 270 3.54 13.29 -21.57
N GLN A 271 3.53 12.17 -20.85
CA GLN A 271 4.46 11.05 -21.05
C GLN A 271 3.82 9.82 -21.70
N GLY A 272 2.48 9.83 -21.82
CA GLY A 272 1.72 8.66 -22.23
C GLY A 272 1.54 7.64 -21.09
N HIS A 273 0.54 6.78 -21.22
CA HIS A 273 0.21 5.75 -20.24
C HIS A 273 -0.10 4.43 -20.93
N THR A 274 0.21 3.32 -20.26
CA THR A 274 -0.13 1.97 -20.72
C THR A 274 -1.53 1.53 -20.28
N ALA A 275 -2.28 2.42 -19.64
CA ALA A 275 -3.54 2.05 -19.01
C ALA A 275 -4.68 1.89 -20.03
N ASN A 276 -5.68 1.09 -19.66
CA ASN A 276 -6.86 0.87 -20.48
C ASN A 276 -7.55 2.21 -20.86
N PRO A 277 -7.95 2.38 -22.12
CA PRO A 277 -8.54 3.64 -22.60
C PRO A 277 -9.90 3.91 -21.94
N GLU A 278 -10.67 2.87 -21.62
CA GLU A 278 -11.99 3.00 -20.97
C GLU A 278 -11.86 3.48 -19.52
N THR A 279 -10.96 2.89 -18.73
CA THR A 279 -10.73 3.30 -17.34
C THR A 279 -10.12 4.69 -17.26
N THR A 280 -9.29 5.05 -18.23
CA THR A 280 -8.70 6.37 -18.36
C THR A 280 -9.73 7.43 -18.77
N ALA A 281 -10.66 7.10 -19.69
CA ALA A 281 -11.77 7.98 -20.03
C ALA A 281 -12.67 8.25 -18.81
N THR A 282 -12.97 7.22 -18.02
CA THR A 282 -13.67 7.37 -16.74
C THR A 282 -12.92 8.29 -15.78
N PHE A 283 -11.59 8.17 -15.69
CA PHE A 283 -10.78 9.00 -14.81
C PHE A 283 -10.81 10.48 -15.18
N PHE A 284 -10.62 10.81 -16.47
CA PHE A 284 -10.72 12.19 -16.93
C PHE A 284 -12.14 12.74 -16.75
N LEU A 285 -13.17 11.94 -17.00
CA LEU A 285 -14.56 12.32 -16.75
C LEU A 285 -14.81 12.64 -15.26
N LEU A 286 -14.25 11.84 -14.34
CA LEU A 286 -14.35 12.11 -12.90
C LEU A 286 -13.61 13.39 -12.50
N LEU A 287 -12.46 13.69 -13.11
CA LEU A 287 -11.74 14.95 -12.89
C LEU A 287 -12.55 16.17 -13.38
N ASP A 288 -13.14 16.08 -14.56
CA ASP A 288 -14.00 17.15 -15.10
C ASP A 288 -15.25 17.34 -14.22
N LEU A 289 -15.82 16.25 -13.69
CA LEU A 289 -16.91 16.30 -12.70
C LEU A 289 -16.46 16.96 -11.39
N MET A 290 -15.23 16.74 -10.93
CA MET A 290 -14.70 17.45 -9.75
C MET A 290 -14.58 18.95 -10.01
N GLN A 291 -14.13 19.35 -11.20
CA GLN A 291 -14.08 20.75 -11.60
C GLN A 291 -15.49 21.37 -11.64
N PHE A 292 -16.49 20.63 -12.14
CA PHE A 292 -17.89 21.04 -12.07
C PHE A 292 -18.36 21.27 -10.62
N PHE A 293 -18.10 20.33 -9.72
CA PHE A 293 -18.48 20.50 -8.31
C PHE A 293 -17.70 21.63 -7.62
N ASN A 294 -16.45 21.92 -8.02
CA ASN A 294 -15.71 23.09 -7.55
C ASN A 294 -16.43 24.39 -7.93
N TYR A 295 -16.84 24.54 -9.20
CA TYR A 295 -17.59 25.71 -9.65
C TYR A 295 -18.96 25.82 -8.96
N TYR A 296 -19.64 24.70 -8.75
CA TYR A 296 -20.90 24.65 -8.02
C TYR A 296 -20.76 25.18 -6.59
N HIS A 297 -19.78 24.65 -5.83
CA HIS A 297 -19.56 25.07 -4.43
C HIS A 297 -19.02 26.50 -4.32
N ASN A 298 -18.32 27.00 -5.34
CA ASN A 298 -17.86 28.38 -5.42
C ASN A 298 -18.94 29.39 -5.91
N ASN A 299 -20.18 28.94 -6.13
CA ASN A 299 -21.29 29.73 -6.69
C ASN A 299 -21.04 30.29 -8.11
N GLN A 300 -20.11 29.72 -8.87
CA GLN A 300 -19.84 30.08 -10.26
C GLN A 300 -20.76 29.28 -11.20
N TYR A 301 -22.02 29.68 -11.24
CA TYR A 301 -23.08 28.92 -11.92
C TYR A 301 -22.96 28.88 -13.45
N VAL A 302 -22.45 29.94 -14.08
CA VAL A 302 -22.27 30.00 -15.54
C VAL A 302 -21.18 29.04 -16.00
N ASP A 303 -20.00 29.10 -15.36
CA ASP A 303 -18.87 28.23 -15.66
C ASP A 303 -19.20 26.75 -15.37
N ALA A 304 -19.97 26.49 -14.30
CA ALA A 304 -20.46 25.16 -13.98
C ALA A 304 -21.40 24.62 -15.08
N LEU A 305 -22.34 25.43 -15.58
CA LEU A 305 -23.25 25.05 -16.66
C LEU A 305 -22.51 24.77 -17.97
N ASP A 306 -21.47 25.53 -18.28
CA ASP A 306 -20.69 25.31 -19.50
C ASP A 306 -19.84 24.03 -19.39
N THR A 307 -19.28 23.75 -18.22
CA THR A 307 -18.53 22.50 -17.96
C THR A 307 -19.45 21.29 -18.11
N ILE A 308 -20.64 21.29 -17.50
CA ILE A 308 -21.57 20.15 -17.60
C ILE A 308 -22.16 19.96 -19.01
N LYS A 309 -22.36 21.04 -19.77
CA LYS A 309 -22.73 20.98 -21.20
C LYS A 309 -21.59 20.39 -22.03
N GLY A 310 -20.35 20.79 -21.75
CA GLY A 310 -19.15 20.24 -22.39
C GLY A 310 -18.99 18.73 -22.15
N LEU A 311 -19.35 18.27 -20.95
CA LEU A 311 -19.30 16.86 -20.57
C LEU A 311 -20.34 15.99 -21.30
N LYS A 312 -21.39 16.59 -21.89
CA LYS A 312 -22.48 15.89 -22.61
C LYS A 312 -23.08 14.72 -21.82
N LEU A 313 -23.04 14.77 -20.49
CA LEU A 313 -23.54 13.72 -19.60
C LEU A 313 -25.05 13.79 -19.42
N LEU A 314 -25.62 15.00 -19.42
CA LEU A 314 -27.02 15.26 -19.16
C LEU A 314 -27.75 15.70 -20.43
N PRO A 315 -29.02 15.28 -20.64
CA PRO A 315 -29.85 15.81 -21.69
C PRO A 315 -30.35 17.22 -21.30
N PHE A 316 -30.01 18.21 -22.10
CA PHE A 316 -30.56 19.57 -21.98
C PHE A 316 -31.82 19.76 -22.83
N ASP A 317 -32.08 18.83 -23.76
CA ASP A 317 -33.29 18.79 -24.59
C ASP A 317 -34.05 17.48 -24.39
N ASN A 318 -35.39 17.57 -24.40
CA ASN A 318 -36.29 16.43 -24.23
C ASN A 318 -36.10 15.33 -25.29
N GLN A 319 -35.57 15.67 -26.47
CA GLN A 319 -35.34 14.72 -27.56
C GLN A 319 -34.06 13.89 -27.36
N GLU A 320 -33.11 14.37 -26.57
CA GLU A 320 -31.84 13.66 -26.30
C GLU A 320 -31.95 12.69 -25.13
N VAL A 321 -33.07 12.73 -24.38
CA VAL A 321 -33.27 11.96 -23.15
C VAL A 321 -33.10 10.45 -23.40
N GLU A 322 -33.80 9.88 -24.39
CA GLU A 322 -33.72 8.43 -24.68
C GLU A 322 -32.32 7.99 -25.11
N GLN A 323 -31.64 8.80 -25.92
CA GLN A 323 -30.26 8.53 -26.35
C GLN A 323 -29.32 8.54 -25.14
N LYS A 324 -29.43 9.52 -24.25
CA LYS A 324 -28.59 9.60 -23.05
C LYS A 324 -28.89 8.50 -22.04
N VAL A 325 -30.14 8.01 -21.95
CA VAL A 325 -30.49 6.84 -21.12
C VAL A 325 -29.82 5.58 -21.66
N SER A 326 -29.76 5.40 -22.98
CA SER A 326 -29.06 4.25 -23.57
C SER A 326 -27.54 4.27 -23.29
N VAL A 327 -26.93 5.46 -23.35
CA VAL A 327 -25.51 5.69 -23.03
C VAL A 327 -25.25 5.58 -21.52
N PHE A 328 -26.26 5.85 -20.68
CA PHE A 328 -26.13 5.72 -19.23
C PHE A 328 -25.73 4.29 -18.80
N SER A 329 -26.28 3.29 -19.49
CA SER A 329 -25.96 1.88 -19.23
C SER A 329 -24.51 1.50 -19.58
N SER A 330 -23.85 2.24 -20.47
CA SER A 330 -22.46 1.97 -20.84
C SER A 330 -21.43 2.67 -19.95
N TYR A 331 -21.84 3.57 -19.05
CA TYR A 331 -20.92 4.19 -18.10
C TYR A 331 -20.50 3.23 -16.98
N SER A 332 -19.27 3.41 -16.49
CA SER A 332 -18.75 2.64 -15.37
C SER A 332 -19.54 2.93 -14.08
N GLU A 333 -19.49 1.99 -13.13
CA GLU A 333 -20.24 2.09 -11.87
C GLU A 333 -19.83 3.32 -11.05
N GLU A 334 -18.55 3.69 -11.11
CA GLU A 334 -17.97 4.85 -10.43
C GLU A 334 -18.61 6.16 -10.90
N VAL A 335 -18.89 6.30 -12.19
CA VAL A 335 -19.58 7.47 -12.74
C VAL A 335 -21.05 7.41 -12.37
N ARG A 336 -21.70 6.27 -12.58
CA ARG A 336 -23.13 6.04 -12.27
C ARG A 336 -23.50 6.39 -10.83
N ARG A 337 -22.59 6.15 -9.88
CA ARG A 337 -22.78 6.51 -8.47
C ARG A 337 -22.87 8.03 -8.23
N ASN A 338 -22.19 8.85 -9.03
CA ASN A 338 -22.18 10.31 -8.88
C ASN A 338 -23.34 11.01 -9.61
N PHE A 339 -24.05 10.32 -10.52
CA PHE A 339 -25.16 10.91 -11.27
C PHE A 339 -26.27 11.54 -10.41
N PRO A 340 -26.71 10.96 -9.27
CA PRO A 340 -27.71 11.60 -8.41
C PRO A 340 -27.29 12.99 -7.94
N ASP A 341 -26.03 13.13 -7.51
CA ASP A 341 -25.51 14.38 -7.00
C ASP A 341 -25.27 15.39 -8.13
N VAL A 342 -24.84 14.93 -9.30
CA VAL A 342 -24.68 15.77 -10.49
C VAL A 342 -26.03 16.32 -10.95
N LEU A 343 -27.09 15.50 -10.96
CA LEU A 343 -28.44 15.93 -11.28
C LEU A 343 -28.97 16.97 -10.28
N LEU A 344 -28.79 16.71 -8.98
CA LEU A 344 -29.20 17.66 -7.94
C LEU A 344 -28.42 18.97 -8.02
N ALA A 345 -27.11 18.92 -8.21
CA ALA A 345 -26.29 20.11 -8.38
C ALA A 345 -26.72 20.90 -9.62
N THR A 346 -26.93 20.24 -10.76
CA THR A 346 -27.40 20.89 -12.00
C THR A 346 -28.76 21.54 -11.80
N MET A 347 -29.71 20.86 -11.14
CA MET A 347 -31.03 21.43 -10.83
C MET A 347 -30.95 22.60 -9.86
N ASN A 348 -30.09 22.54 -8.84
CA ASN A 348 -29.86 23.67 -7.94
C ASN A 348 -29.27 24.88 -8.67
N ILE A 349 -28.36 24.65 -9.63
CA ILE A 349 -27.82 25.71 -10.48
C ILE A 349 -28.92 26.34 -11.34
N LEU A 350 -29.73 25.52 -12.02
CA LEU A 350 -30.85 26.00 -12.83
C LEU A 350 -31.85 26.79 -11.98
N TYR A 351 -32.15 26.33 -10.77
CA TYR A 351 -33.01 27.04 -9.82
C TYR A 351 -32.41 28.38 -9.37
N ALA A 352 -31.10 28.43 -9.07
CA ALA A 352 -30.41 29.64 -8.67
C ALA A 352 -30.41 30.69 -9.80
N GLU A 353 -30.15 30.28 -11.04
CA GLU A 353 -30.20 31.16 -12.21
C GLU A 353 -31.64 31.60 -12.52
N TYR A 354 -32.64 30.72 -12.38
CA TYR A 354 -34.05 31.11 -12.47
C TYR A 354 -34.45 32.14 -11.42
N LYS A 355 -34.01 31.96 -10.16
CA LYS A 355 -34.28 32.91 -9.07
C LYS A 355 -33.64 34.27 -9.35
N LYS A 356 -32.41 34.30 -9.85
CA LYS A 356 -31.74 35.55 -10.27
C LYS A 356 -32.53 36.21 -11.40
N ALA A 357 -32.82 35.49 -12.48
CA ALA A 357 -33.57 36.02 -13.63
C ALA A 357 -34.94 36.58 -13.22
N LYS A 358 -35.67 35.89 -12.33
CA LYS A 358 -36.97 36.34 -11.81
C LYS A 358 -36.85 37.57 -10.89
N GLN A 359 -35.78 37.67 -10.09
CA GLN A 359 -35.51 38.86 -9.28
C GLN A 359 -35.15 40.08 -10.14
N THR A 360 -34.42 39.89 -11.24
CA THR A 360 -34.10 40.98 -12.18
C THR A 360 -35.35 41.52 -12.86
N VAL A 361 -36.24 40.64 -13.33
CA VAL A 361 -37.53 41.02 -13.96
C VAL A 361 -38.43 41.83 -13.00
N ASN A 362 -38.41 41.54 -11.70
CA ASN A 362 -39.18 42.29 -10.70
C ASN A 362 -38.61 43.69 -10.39
N ILE A 363 -37.32 43.93 -10.66
CA ILE A 363 -36.67 45.24 -10.44
C ILE A 363 -36.84 46.15 -11.66
N THR A 364 -36.86 45.59 -12.88
CA THR A 364 -37.03 46.32 -14.15
C THR A 364 -38.49 46.37 -14.63
N GLN A 365 -39.40 46.83 -13.76
CA GLN A 365 -40.80 47.13 -14.13
C GLN A 365 -40.97 48.45 -14.92
N ASP A 366 -39.87 49.11 -15.30
CA ASP A 366 -39.93 50.35 -16.09
C ASP A 366 -40.12 50.06 -17.59
N LEU A 367 -41.14 50.69 -18.19
CA LEU A 367 -41.69 50.44 -19.53
C LEU A 367 -40.71 50.61 -20.73
N ARG A 368 -39.43 50.91 -20.49
CA ARG A 368 -38.41 51.21 -21.52
C ARG A 368 -37.62 49.99 -22.02
N TYR A 369 -37.74 48.81 -21.39
CA TYR A 369 -36.94 47.61 -21.71
C TYR A 369 -37.77 46.38 -22.12
N LYS A 370 -38.89 46.56 -22.84
CA LYS A 370 -39.77 45.45 -23.28
C LYS A 370 -39.07 44.34 -24.07
N ASN A 371 -38.07 44.67 -24.89
CA ASN A 371 -37.34 43.68 -25.69
C ASN A 371 -36.38 42.81 -24.85
N GLU A 372 -35.82 43.37 -23.76
CA GLU A 372 -34.97 42.60 -22.83
C GLU A 372 -35.83 41.66 -21.97
N ASN A 373 -37.03 42.09 -21.58
CA ASN A 373 -37.98 41.24 -20.84
C ASN A 373 -38.45 40.02 -21.66
N ILE A 374 -38.66 40.14 -22.97
CA ILE A 374 -39.04 39.00 -23.84
C ILE A 374 -37.90 37.99 -23.96
N ASN A 375 -36.64 38.44 -24.04
CA ASN A 375 -35.49 37.55 -24.07
C ASN A 375 -35.26 36.87 -22.71
N GLN A 376 -35.52 37.57 -21.61
CA GLN A 376 -35.45 37.00 -20.26
C GLN A 376 -36.58 35.99 -20.00
N GLU A 377 -37.80 36.23 -20.48
CA GLU A 377 -38.90 35.25 -20.42
C GLU A 377 -38.61 34.00 -21.27
N LYS A 378 -38.02 34.15 -22.45
CA LYS A 378 -37.54 33.02 -23.26
C LYS A 378 -36.42 32.25 -22.55
N HIS A 379 -35.52 32.93 -21.86
CA HIS A 379 -34.47 32.31 -21.07
C HIS A 379 -35.04 31.53 -19.88
N ILE A 380 -36.04 32.08 -19.18
CA ILE A 380 -36.76 31.39 -18.11
C ILE A 380 -37.51 30.15 -18.63
N SER A 381 -38.20 30.26 -19.77
CA SER A 381 -38.85 29.12 -20.43
C SER A 381 -37.84 28.04 -20.83
N TYR A 382 -36.66 28.44 -21.29
CA TYR A 382 -35.59 27.52 -21.65
C TYR A 382 -35.03 26.79 -20.43
N LEU A 383 -34.78 27.49 -19.32
CA LEU A 383 -34.35 26.88 -18.05
C LEU A 383 -35.38 25.88 -17.50
N ARG A 384 -36.68 26.19 -17.64
CA ARG A 384 -37.78 25.26 -17.28
C ARG A 384 -37.80 24.02 -18.16
N SER A 385 -37.61 24.19 -19.47
CA SER A 385 -37.53 23.06 -20.41
C SER A 385 -36.35 22.13 -20.08
N GLN A 386 -35.20 22.71 -19.70
CA GLN A 386 -34.03 21.94 -19.26
C GLN A 386 -34.30 21.19 -17.96
N ALA A 387 -34.94 21.84 -16.97
CA ALA A 387 -35.30 21.18 -15.72
C ALA A 387 -36.26 19.99 -15.94
N SER A 388 -37.24 20.14 -16.83
CA SER A 388 -38.17 19.08 -17.21
C SER A 388 -37.49 17.91 -17.94
N ALA A 389 -36.51 18.20 -18.81
CA ALA A 389 -35.68 17.19 -19.47
C ALA A 389 -34.86 16.36 -18.46
N LEU A 390 -34.28 17.03 -17.45
CA LEU A 390 -33.51 16.37 -16.39
C LEU A 390 -34.37 15.45 -15.51
N ILE A 391 -35.62 15.82 -15.24
CA ILE A 391 -36.55 14.97 -14.46
C ILE A 391 -37.02 13.77 -15.26
N THR A 392 -37.37 14.00 -16.53
CA THR A 392 -37.75 12.92 -17.44
C THR A 392 -36.60 11.91 -17.55
N PHE A 393 -35.36 12.42 -17.67
CA PHE A 393 -34.16 11.60 -17.62
C PHE A 393 -34.01 10.85 -16.28
N ALA A 394 -34.11 11.54 -15.14
CA ALA A 394 -34.01 10.91 -13.82
C ALA A 394 -35.07 9.82 -13.58
N GLY A 395 -36.27 9.97 -14.15
CA GLY A 395 -37.34 8.99 -14.09
C GLY A 395 -37.17 7.78 -15.01
N MET A 396 -36.45 7.92 -16.13
CA MET A 396 -36.23 6.86 -17.11
C MET A 396 -34.97 6.03 -16.87
N ILE A 397 -34.07 6.48 -15.99
CA ILE A 397 -32.83 5.75 -15.69
C ILE A 397 -33.14 4.42 -14.94
N PRO A 398 -32.64 3.26 -15.41
CA PRO A 398 -32.81 1.96 -14.76
C PRO A 398 -31.82 1.77 -13.60
N TYR A 399 -31.70 2.77 -12.73
CA TYR A 399 -30.82 2.78 -11.57
C TYR A 399 -31.63 3.18 -10.35
N ARG A 400 -31.44 2.46 -9.23
CA ARG A 400 -32.03 2.84 -7.95
C ARG A 400 -31.31 4.07 -7.43
N MET A 401 -31.75 5.24 -7.88
CA MET A 401 -31.34 6.52 -7.31
C MET A 401 -31.67 6.51 -5.80
N PRO A 402 -30.86 7.15 -4.94
CA PRO A 402 -31.20 7.33 -3.54
C PRO A 402 -32.63 7.90 -3.41
N GLY A 403 -33.44 7.35 -2.50
CA GLY A 403 -34.89 7.59 -2.46
C GLY A 403 -35.32 9.06 -2.39
N ASP A 404 -34.43 9.94 -1.92
CA ASP A 404 -34.67 11.37 -1.78
C ASP A 404 -34.34 12.19 -3.04
N THR A 405 -33.54 11.67 -3.97
CA THR A 405 -33.06 12.44 -5.13
C THR A 405 -34.24 12.83 -6.03
N ASN A 406 -35.10 11.88 -6.40
CA ASN A 406 -36.26 12.16 -7.26
C ASN A 406 -37.27 13.10 -6.58
N ALA A 407 -37.48 12.94 -5.27
CA ALA A 407 -38.36 13.84 -4.51
C ALA A 407 -37.82 15.28 -4.46
N ARG A 408 -36.50 15.47 -4.26
CA ARG A 408 -35.86 16.79 -4.27
C ARG A 408 -35.85 17.43 -5.65
N LEU A 409 -35.61 16.65 -6.71
CA LEU A 409 -35.67 17.14 -8.09
C LEU A 409 -37.07 17.69 -8.42
N VAL A 410 -38.13 16.95 -8.05
CA VAL A 410 -39.53 17.40 -8.23
C VAL A 410 -39.86 18.62 -7.37
N GLN A 411 -39.39 18.68 -6.13
CA GLN A 411 -39.58 19.88 -5.28
C GLN A 411 -38.95 21.13 -5.90
N LEU A 412 -37.73 21.00 -6.46
CA LEU A 412 -37.05 22.11 -7.13
C LEU A 412 -37.78 22.56 -8.40
N GLU A 413 -38.32 21.63 -9.19
CA GLU A 413 -39.15 21.98 -10.36
C GLU A 413 -40.44 22.70 -9.96
N VAL A 414 -41.14 22.23 -8.92
CA VAL A 414 -42.35 22.91 -8.42
C VAL A 414 -42.04 24.34 -7.98
N LEU A 415 -40.85 24.59 -7.43
CA LEU A 415 -40.39 25.95 -7.09
C LEU A 415 -40.02 26.80 -8.33
N MET A 416 -39.80 26.17 -9.50
CA MET A 416 -39.53 26.84 -10.77
C MET A 416 -40.78 27.12 -11.61
N ILE A 417 -41.93 26.53 -11.28
CA ILE A 417 -43.26 26.86 -11.86
C ILE A 417 -43.71 28.24 -11.36
#